data_AF-A0A1V5BC47-F1
#
_entry.id   AF-A0A1V5BC47-F1
#
_cell.length_a   1.000
_cell.length_b   1.000
_cell.length_c   1.000
_cell.angle_alpha   90.00
_cell.angle_beta   90.00
_cell.angle_gamma   90.00
#
_symmetry.space_group_name_H-M   'P 1'
#
loop_
_entity.id
_entity.type
_entity.pdbx_description
1 polymer ?
#
loop_
_entity_poly.entity_id
_entity_poly.type
_entity_poly.pdbx_seq_one_letter_code
_entity_poly.pdbx_strand_id
1 'polypeptide(L)'
;MSRKKKDLDYDLAEHLVHLHCANYEIATELGFTEKGFYERLKRDKKLKGIIDKGLVEAKISVRRSLMRSSRDRYLAGAERAE
;
A
#
# COMPACT_ATOMS: atom_id res chain seq x y z
N MET A 1 -1.90 -1.42 35.39
CA MET A 1 -1.53 -0.21 34.62
C MET A 1 -2.32 -0.19 33.33
N SER A 2 -3.29 0.72 33.21
CA SER A 2 -4.15 0.81 32.02
C SER A 2 -3.34 1.46 30.89
N ARG A 3 -2.91 0.69 29.88
CA ARG A 3 -2.27 1.22 28.67
C ARG A 3 -3.27 2.17 28.01
N LYS A 4 -3.02 3.47 28.07
CA LYS A 4 -3.76 4.47 27.27
C LYS A 4 -3.78 3.98 25.82
N LYS A 5 -4.95 3.73 25.25
CA LYS A 5 -5.09 3.45 23.82
C LYS A 5 -4.56 4.69 23.11
N LYS A 6 -3.44 4.58 22.39
CA LYS A 6 -3.08 5.58 21.39
C LYS A 6 -4.24 5.60 20.39
N ASP A 7 -4.84 6.76 20.21
CA ASP A 7 -5.72 6.99 19.07
C ASP A 7 -4.88 6.84 17.81
N LEU A 8 -5.43 6.13 16.84
CA LEU A 8 -4.75 5.82 15.61
C LEU A 8 -4.87 7.02 14.68
N ASP A 9 -3.74 7.51 14.19
CA ASP A 9 -3.72 8.52 13.14
C ASP A 9 -4.03 7.86 11.78
N TYR A 10 -5.27 8.00 11.33
CA TYR A 10 -5.72 7.42 10.05
C TYR A 10 -5.19 8.20 8.84
N ASP A 11 -4.92 9.49 8.99
CA ASP A 11 -4.47 10.35 7.90
C ASP A 11 -3.01 10.01 7.56
N LEU A 12 -2.18 9.80 8.59
CA LEU A 12 -0.83 9.28 8.42
C LEU A 12 -0.84 7.88 7.79
N ALA A 13 -1.72 6.98 8.25
CA ALA A 13 -1.84 5.65 7.67
C ALA A 13 -2.21 5.69 6.17
N GLU A 14 -3.17 6.55 5.80
CA GLU A 14 -3.58 6.73 4.41
C GLU A 14 -2.44 7.33 3.56
N HIS A 15 -1.69 8.29 4.10
CA HIS A 15 -0.55 8.88 3.40
C HIS A 15 0.55 7.84 3.10
N LEU A 16 0.96 7.06 4.10
CA LEU A 16 1.99 6.03 3.95
C LEU A 16 1.58 4.93 2.97
N VAL A 17 0.29 4.58 2.97
CA VAL A 17 -0.27 3.60 2.04
C VAL A 17 -0.24 4.10 0.59
N HIS A 18 -0.53 5.38 0.35
CA HIS A 18 -0.40 5.99 -0.98
C HIS A 18 1.06 6.04 -1.47
N LEU A 19 2.03 6.11 -0.55
CA LEU A 19 3.46 5.97 -0.86
C LEU A 19 3.90 4.52 -1.09
N HIS A 20 2.96 3.57 -1.04
CA HIS A 20 3.20 2.14 -1.21
C HIS A 20 4.16 1.54 -0.16
N CYS A 21 4.19 2.11 1.05
CA CYS A 21 4.93 1.56 2.17
C CYS A 21 4.39 0.17 2.55
N ALA A 22 5.28 -0.70 3.04
CA ALA A 22 4.94 -2.00 3.57
C ALA A 22 4.25 -1.88 4.95
N ASN A 23 3.47 -2.90 5.30
CA ASN A 23 2.72 -2.92 6.57
C ASN A 23 3.62 -2.75 7.81
N TYR A 24 4.87 -3.24 7.78
CA TYR A 24 5.79 -3.12 8.91
C TYR A 24 6.35 -1.69 9.05
N GLU A 25 6.52 -0.97 7.93
CA GLU A 25 6.93 0.44 7.91
C GLU A 25 5.79 1.30 8.47
N ILE A 26 4.57 1.08 7.99
CA ILE A 26 3.36 1.72 8.49
C ILE A 26 3.17 1.45 9.99
N ALA A 27 3.38 0.21 10.43
CA ALA A 27 3.32 -0.15 11.84
C ALA A 27 4.33 0.64 12.67
N THR A 28 5.56 0.76 12.18
CA THR A 28 6.67 1.44 12.88
C THR A 28 6.36 2.93 13.05
N GLU A 29 5.93 3.60 11.98
CA GLU A 29 5.57 5.03 12.00
C GLU A 29 4.38 5.32 12.92
N LEU A 30 3.40 4.41 12.97
CA LEU A 30 2.25 4.53 13.88
C LEU A 30 2.60 4.13 15.33
N GLY A 31 3.84 3.71 15.59
CA GLY A 31 4.32 3.32 16.91
C GLY A 31 3.77 1.98 17.40
N PHE A 32 3.49 1.05 16.48
CA PHE A 32 3.09 -0.32 16.75
C PHE A 32 4.26 -1.28 16.48
N THR A 33 4.27 -2.39 17.21
CA THR A 33 5.00 -3.57 16.74
C THR A 33 4.24 -4.19 15.57
N GLU A 34 4.94 -4.88 14.68
CA GLU A 34 4.31 -5.54 13.53
C GLU A 34 3.17 -6.48 13.95
N LYS A 35 3.40 -7.33 14.96
CA LYS A 35 2.35 -8.20 15.53
C LYS A 35 1.17 -7.40 16.09
N GLY A 36 1.44 -6.30 16.79
CA GLY A 36 0.39 -5.43 17.34
C GLY A 36 -0.44 -4.75 16.25
N PHE A 37 0.21 -4.36 15.15
CA PHE A 37 -0.43 -3.77 13.99
C PHE A 37 -1.35 -4.78 13.27
N TYR A 38 -0.90 -6.02 13.06
CA TYR A 38 -1.75 -7.08 12.49
C TYR A 38 -2.98 -7.38 13.37
N GLU A 39 -2.81 -7.43 14.69
CA GLU A 39 -3.96 -7.59 15.60
C GLU A 39 -4.90 -6.39 15.58
N ARG A 40 -4.37 -5.17 15.39
CA ARG A 40 -5.19 -3.96 15.21
C ARG A 40 -5.96 -4.01 13.89
N LEU A 41 -5.34 -4.40 12.79
CA LEU A 41 -5.96 -4.56 11.47
C LEU A 41 -7.17 -5.50 11.49
N LYS A 42 -7.12 -6.59 12.27
CA LYS A 42 -8.24 -7.53 12.40
C LYS A 42 -9.47 -6.90 13.06
N ARG A 43 -9.28 -5.93 13.95
CA ARG A 43 -10.34 -5.34 14.78
C ARG A 43 -10.81 -3.99 14.23
N ASP A 44 -9.92 -3.25 13.60
CA ASP A 44 -10.13 -1.89 13.10
C ASP A 44 -10.48 -1.92 11.61
N LYS A 45 -11.79 -1.94 11.32
CA LYS A 45 -12.30 -1.99 9.95
C LYS A 45 -11.87 -0.79 9.10
N LYS A 46 -11.73 0.40 9.72
CA LYS A 46 -11.32 1.61 9.01
C LYS A 46 -9.87 1.48 8.56
N LEU A 47 -8.98 1.12 9.48
CA LEU A 47 -7.57 0.88 9.16
C LEU A 47 -7.43 -0.21 8.09
N LYS A 48 -8.14 -1.33 8.24
CA LYS A 48 -8.13 -2.41 7.25
C LYS A 48 -8.56 -1.92 5.86
N GLY A 49 -9.61 -1.10 5.79
CA GLY A 49 -10.08 -0.51 4.53
C GLY A 49 -9.02 0.35 3.85
N ILE A 50 -8.28 1.16 4.62
CA ILE A 50 -7.17 1.98 4.11
C ILE A 50 -6.08 1.08 3.50
N ILE A 51 -5.60 0.07 4.25
CA ILE A 51 -4.54 -0.83 3.77
C ILE A 51 -5.00 -1.60 2.51
N ASP A 52 -6.21 -2.16 2.53
CA ASP A 52 -6.73 -2.95 1.42
C ASP A 52 -6.86 -2.11 0.14
N LYS A 53 -7.33 -0.86 0.27
CA LYS A 53 -7.45 0.08 -0.85
C LYS A 53 -6.08 0.36 -1.47
N GLY A 54 -5.07 0.65 -0.66
CA GLY A 54 -3.73 0.91 -1.17
C GLY A 54 -3.06 -0.30 -1.81
N LEU A 55 -3.31 -1.51 -1.31
CA LEU A 55 -2.83 -2.73 -1.96
C LEU A 55 -3.42 -2.90 -3.37
N VAL A 56 -4.69 -2.55 -3.56
CA VAL A 56 -5.32 -2.55 -4.88
C VAL A 56 -4.70 -1.49 -5.78
N GLU A 57 -4.51 -0.27 -5.28
CA GLU A 57 -3.90 0.84 -6.03
C GLU A 57 -2.46 0.54 -6.45
N ALA A 58 -1.64 -0.02 -5.55
CA ALA A 58 -0.28 -0.44 -5.84
C ALA A 58 -0.24 -1.49 -6.97
N LYS A 59 -1.12 -2.50 -6.91
CA LYS A 59 -1.23 -3.52 -7.97
C LYS A 59 -1.63 -2.92 -9.31
N ILE A 60 -2.57 -1.97 -9.32
CA ILE A 60 -2.99 -1.26 -10.54
C ILE A 60 -1.82 -0.44 -11.09
N SER A 61 -1.07 0.26 -10.24
CA SER A 61 0.10 1.05 -10.62
C SER A 61 1.16 0.20 -11.31
N VAL A 62 1.55 -0.92 -10.69
CA VAL A 62 2.49 -1.89 -11.28
C VAL A 62 1.97 -2.44 -12.61
N ARG A 63 0.70 -2.83 -12.67
CA ARG A 63 0.09 -3.35 -13.91
C ARG A 63 0.12 -2.32 -15.03
N ARG A 64 -0.19 -1.05 -14.75
CA ARG A 64 -0.11 0.04 -15.74
C ARG A 64 1.32 0.24 -16.23
N SER A 65 2.30 0.16 -15.34
CA SER A 65 3.72 0.26 -15.70
C SER A 65 4.12 -0.88 -16.66
N LEU A 66 3.82 -2.13 -16.31
CA LEU A 66 4.11 -3.30 -17.13
C LEU A 66 3.41 -3.26 -18.49
N MET A 67 2.14 -2.83 -18.52
CA MET A 67 1.37 -2.66 -19.76
C MET A 67 2.02 -1.63 -20.69
N ARG A 68 2.45 -0.48 -20.16
CA ARG A 68 3.17 0.53 -20.94
C ARG A 68 4.46 -0.03 -21.51
N SER A 69 5.34 -0.60 -20.67
CA SER A 69 6.59 -1.19 -21.14
C SER A 69 6.39 -2.29 -22.18
N SER A 70 5.33 -3.11 -22.04
CA SER A 70 5.01 -4.15 -23.03
C SER A 70 4.52 -3.57 -24.35
N ARG A 71 3.64 -2.57 -24.29
CA ARG A 71 3.11 -1.88 -25.47
C ARG A 71 4.23 -1.17 -26.24
N ASP A 72 5.10 -0.46 -25.54
CA ASP A 72 6.19 0.29 -26.16
C ASP A 72 7.16 -0.65 -26.89
N ARG A 73 7.47 -1.81 -26.30
CA ARG A 73 8.27 -2.86 -26.97
C ARG A 73 7.60 -3.44 -28.20
N TYR A 74 6.29 -3.67 -28.16
CA TYR A 74 5.54 -4.18 -29.31
C TYR A 74 5.55 -3.19 -30.47
N LEU A 75 5.25 -1.92 -30.20
CA LEU A 75 5.23 -0.87 -31.23
C LEU A 75 6.63 -0.62 -31.81
N ALA A 76 7.66 -0.53 -30.97
CA ALA A 76 9.05 -0.35 -31.44
C ALA A 76 9.57 -1.56 -32.25
N GLY A 77 9.02 -2.76 -32.04
CA GLY A 77 9.32 -3.93 -32.85
C GLY A 77 8.60 -3.93 -34.20
N ALA A 78 7.39 -3.38 -34.26
CA ALA A 78 6.61 -3.25 -35.49
C ALA A 78 7.24 -2.24 -36.47
N GLU A 79 7.75 -1.12 -35.96
CA GLU A 79 8.43 -0.08 -36.78
C GLU A 79 9.77 -0.53 -37.39
N ARG A 80 10.35 -1.64 -36.93
CA ARG A 80 11.61 -2.20 -37.47
C ARG A 80 11.41 -3.28 -38.52
N ALA A 81 10.17 -3.72 -38.71
CA ALA A 81 9.81 -4.77 -39.67
C ALA A 81 9.32 -4.20 -41.01
N GLU A 82 9.20 -2.87 -41.12
CA GLU A 82 8.97 -2.10 -42.34
C GLU A 82 10.28 -1.44 -42.82
#